data_AF-A0A1P8XEV5-F1
#
_entry.id   AF-A0A1P8XEV5-F1
#
_cell.length_a   1.000
_cell.length_b   1.000
_cell.length_c   1.000
_cell.angle_alpha   90.00
_cell.angle_beta   90.00
_cell.angle_gamma   90.00
#
_symmetry.space_group_name_H-M   'P 1'
#
loop_
_entity.id
_entity.type
_entity.pdbx_description
1 polymer ?
#
loop_
_entity_poly.entity_id
_entity_poly.type
_entity_poly.pdbx_seq_one_letter_code
_entity_poly.pdbx_strand_id
1 'polypeptide(L)'
;MATLSTGNGFPDVVVTGIAMTTAVATDAESTWKALLDGRSGIRKLDDPFVEQFDLPVRIGGHLLEDFDSELTRVELRRLSYLQKMSTVLSRRLWDNAGSPDVDPRRLMVSIGTGIGSSEELVFAYDGMKAKGMRAVSPLAVQMYMPNAAAAAVGLERKARAGVSTVISACASGSEGIANAWRTIVMGEADMAICGGVETRIEAVPIAGFAQMRIVLSNTNDDPEGACRPFDKDRNGFVFGEAGALMLIETEEHAKARGANILARIMGASITSDGYHIVAPDPNGEQAGYAMTRAIQLAGLQPTDIDHVNAHATGTSVGDVAEGKAINNALGGHRPAVYAPKSALGHSVGAVGAVESILTVLALRDGVIPPTLNLTNLDPEIDLDVVSGAPRTGNFQYAVNNSFGFGGHNVALAFGKY
;
A
#
# COMPACT_ATOMS: atom_id res chain seq x y z
N MET A 1 27.34 -16.51 11.74
CA MET A 1 26.10 -15.88 11.23
C MET A 1 25.49 -16.87 10.27
N ALA A 2 24.27 -17.33 10.54
CA ALA A 2 23.55 -18.14 9.55
C ALA A 2 23.44 -17.32 8.26
N THR A 3 23.71 -17.92 7.11
CA THR A 3 23.38 -17.33 5.80
C THR A 3 21.89 -17.00 5.82
N LEU A 4 21.58 -15.70 5.77
CA LEU A 4 20.23 -15.16 5.81
C LEU A 4 19.55 -15.42 4.46
N SER A 5 19.13 -16.66 4.24
CA SER A 5 18.27 -17.00 3.12
C SER A 5 16.82 -16.71 3.50
N THR A 6 16.04 -16.25 2.54
CA THR A 6 14.58 -16.47 2.45
C THR A 6 14.36 -17.94 2.84
N GLY A 7 13.71 -18.20 3.98
CA GLY A 7 13.65 -19.53 4.58
C GLY A 7 13.12 -20.63 3.65
N ASN A 8 13.37 -21.90 4.00
CA ASN A 8 12.78 -23.09 3.38
C ASN A 8 13.16 -23.38 1.91
N GLY A 9 14.35 -22.94 1.45
CA GLY A 9 14.89 -23.34 0.14
C GLY A 9 14.35 -22.53 -1.04
N PHE A 10 13.72 -21.39 -0.79
CA PHE A 10 13.40 -20.40 -1.82
C PHE A 10 14.62 -19.55 -2.17
N PRO A 11 14.72 -19.01 -3.40
CA PRO A 11 15.77 -18.06 -3.75
C PRO A 11 15.62 -16.76 -2.96
N ASP A 12 16.74 -16.10 -2.70
CA ASP A 12 16.75 -14.78 -2.07
C ASP A 12 16.15 -13.73 -2.99
N VAL A 13 15.22 -12.93 -2.45
CA VAL A 13 14.56 -11.84 -3.17
C VAL A 13 14.81 -10.52 -2.47
N VAL A 14 15.26 -9.53 -3.24
CA VAL A 14 15.70 -8.23 -2.74
C VAL A 14 14.91 -7.10 -3.38
N VAL A 15 14.82 -5.97 -2.67
CA VAL A 15 14.23 -4.71 -3.17
C VAL A 15 15.35 -3.83 -3.71
N THR A 16 15.27 -3.45 -4.98
CA THR A 16 16.33 -2.70 -5.67
C THR A 16 15.88 -1.33 -6.20
N GLY A 17 14.60 -1.02 -6.05
CA GLY A 17 14.04 0.27 -6.41
C GLY A 17 12.70 0.50 -5.72
N ILE A 18 12.40 1.75 -5.41
CA ILE A 18 11.13 2.21 -4.85
C ILE A 18 10.70 3.51 -5.55
N ALA A 19 9.40 3.68 -5.76
CA ALA A 19 8.80 4.94 -6.17
C ALA A 19 7.39 5.05 -5.60
N MET A 20 7.07 6.18 -5.00
CA MET A 20 5.71 6.48 -4.54
C MET A 20 5.41 7.96 -4.64
N THR A 21 4.12 8.27 -4.68
CA THR A 21 3.56 9.61 -4.54
C THR A 21 2.50 9.56 -3.45
N THR A 22 2.43 10.58 -2.59
CA THR A 22 1.56 10.60 -1.41
C THR A 22 0.99 12.01 -1.18
N ALA A 23 0.09 12.11 -0.20
CA ALA A 23 -0.47 13.39 0.24
C ALA A 23 0.53 14.37 0.86
N VAL A 24 1.74 13.92 1.24
CA VAL A 24 2.75 14.75 1.92
C VAL A 24 3.96 15.10 1.05
N ALA A 25 4.26 14.28 0.03
CA ALA A 25 5.28 14.56 -0.98
C ALA A 25 5.09 13.71 -2.25
N THR A 26 5.77 14.10 -3.33
CA THR A 26 5.68 13.50 -4.68
C THR A 26 6.74 12.41 -4.94
N ASP A 27 7.56 12.10 -3.94
CA ASP A 27 8.59 11.06 -4.01
C ASP A 27 8.78 10.35 -2.66
N ALA A 28 9.46 9.20 -2.70
CA ALA A 28 9.61 8.32 -1.54
C ALA A 28 10.48 8.94 -0.42
N GLU A 29 11.59 9.58 -0.76
CA GLU A 29 12.55 10.11 0.22
C GLU A 29 12.01 11.37 0.90
N SER A 30 11.37 12.26 0.13
CA SER A 30 10.71 13.45 0.68
C SER A 30 9.53 13.09 1.58
N THR A 31 8.76 12.05 1.21
CA THR A 31 7.70 11.50 2.06
C THR A 31 8.29 10.96 3.36
N TRP A 32 9.36 10.16 3.26
CA TRP A 32 10.03 9.58 4.43
C TRP A 32 10.52 10.65 5.41
N LYS A 33 11.21 11.67 4.90
CA LYS A 33 11.64 12.82 5.69
C LYS A 33 10.47 13.53 6.35
N ALA A 34 9.36 13.71 5.63
CA ALA A 34 8.15 14.33 6.17
C ALA A 34 7.59 13.57 7.37
N LEU A 35 7.54 12.24 7.29
CA LEU A 35 7.03 11.39 8.36
C LEU A 35 7.93 11.43 9.59
N LEU A 36 9.25 11.41 9.40
CA LEU A 36 10.22 11.56 10.49
C LEU A 36 10.09 12.93 11.18
N ASP A 37 9.79 13.98 10.41
CA ASP A 37 9.52 15.33 10.94
C ASP A 37 8.11 15.46 11.56
N GLY A 38 7.31 14.40 11.58
CA GLY A 38 5.96 14.38 12.16
C GLY A 38 4.92 15.17 11.35
N ARG A 39 5.12 15.35 10.03
CA ARG A 39 4.18 16.09 9.17
C ARG A 39 3.02 15.22 8.71
N SER A 40 1.81 15.78 8.73
CA SER A 40 0.60 15.17 8.18
C SER A 40 0.34 15.62 6.74
N GLY A 41 -0.20 14.70 5.92
CA GLY A 41 -0.73 15.00 4.59
C GLY A 41 -2.22 15.37 4.58
N ILE A 42 -2.90 15.25 5.73
CA ILE A 42 -4.35 15.44 5.83
C ILE A 42 -4.70 16.92 5.96
N ARG A 43 -5.64 17.38 5.14
CA ARG A 43 -6.06 18.77 5.02
C ARG A 43 -7.59 18.84 4.90
N LYS A 44 -8.13 20.06 4.91
CA LYS A 44 -9.51 20.30 4.50
C LYS A 44 -9.65 19.99 3.00
N LEU A 45 -10.77 19.39 2.62
CA LEU A 45 -11.15 19.21 1.22
C LEU A 45 -11.86 20.48 0.74
N ASP A 46 -11.30 21.13 -0.28
CA ASP A 46 -11.84 22.35 -0.88
C ASP A 46 -12.59 22.07 -2.19
N ASP A 47 -12.82 20.80 -2.52
CA ASP A 47 -13.49 20.37 -3.73
C ASP A 47 -14.96 20.82 -3.76
N PRO A 48 -15.46 21.32 -4.92
CA PRO A 48 -16.84 21.78 -5.03
C PRO A 48 -17.89 20.73 -4.65
N PHE A 49 -17.58 19.45 -4.88
CA PHE A 49 -18.51 18.35 -4.58
C PHE A 49 -18.80 18.22 -3.07
N VAL A 50 -17.89 18.69 -2.21
CA VAL A 50 -18.05 18.60 -0.74
C VAL A 50 -19.24 19.44 -0.29
N GLU A 51 -19.30 20.70 -0.74
CA GLU A 51 -20.42 21.60 -0.45
C GLU A 51 -21.66 21.25 -1.29
N GLN A 52 -21.46 20.90 -2.57
CA GLN A 52 -22.56 20.58 -3.48
C GLN A 52 -23.46 19.44 -2.97
N PHE A 53 -22.85 18.42 -2.35
CA PHE A 53 -23.56 17.25 -1.84
C PHE A 53 -23.71 17.24 -0.30
N ASP A 54 -23.33 18.33 0.38
CA ASP A 54 -23.33 18.46 1.84
C ASP A 54 -22.70 17.23 2.53
N LEU A 55 -21.46 16.92 2.14
CA LEU A 55 -20.77 15.74 2.66
C LEU A 55 -20.45 15.90 4.16
N PRO A 56 -20.66 14.85 4.98
CA PRO A 56 -20.39 14.90 6.42
C PRO A 56 -18.89 14.86 6.75
N VAL A 57 -18.08 14.35 5.84
CA VAL A 57 -16.61 14.30 5.95
C VAL A 57 -16.04 15.30 4.95
N ARG A 58 -15.21 16.22 5.45
CA ARG A 58 -14.71 17.38 4.73
C ARG A 58 -13.18 17.49 4.81
N ILE A 59 -12.54 16.37 5.11
CA ILE A 59 -11.10 16.24 5.32
C ILE A 59 -10.55 15.05 4.53
N GLY A 60 -9.30 15.19 4.10
CA GLY A 60 -8.60 14.17 3.32
C GLY A 60 -7.23 14.65 2.87
N GLY A 61 -6.43 13.74 2.32
CA GLY A 61 -5.11 14.06 1.78
C GLY A 61 -5.06 13.86 0.27
N HIS A 62 -5.33 14.89 -0.53
CA HIS A 62 -5.05 14.83 -1.97
C HIS A 62 -3.54 14.74 -2.26
N LEU A 63 -3.17 14.15 -3.39
CA LEU A 63 -1.80 14.23 -3.91
C LEU A 63 -1.36 15.69 -4.12
N LEU A 64 -0.04 15.89 -4.14
CA LEU A 64 0.60 17.20 -4.39
C LEU A 64 1.02 17.40 -5.85
N GLU A 65 0.57 16.51 -6.74
CA GLU A 65 0.93 16.53 -8.16
C GLU A 65 -0.24 16.08 -9.03
N ASP A 66 -0.16 16.46 -10.30
CA ASP A 66 -0.83 15.76 -11.39
C ASP A 66 0.22 15.09 -12.29
N PHE A 67 -0.18 14.01 -12.95
CA PHE A 67 0.71 13.24 -13.81
C PHE A 67 0.78 13.82 -15.23
N ASP A 68 0.01 14.87 -15.54
CA ASP A 68 -0.24 15.24 -16.93
C ASP A 68 0.99 15.90 -17.58
N SER A 69 1.80 16.60 -16.79
CA SER A 69 3.04 17.26 -17.25
C SER A 69 4.16 16.29 -17.67
N GLU A 70 4.11 15.04 -17.20
CA GLU A 70 5.09 13.97 -17.50
C GLU A 70 4.66 13.06 -18.66
N LEU A 71 3.52 13.37 -19.28
CA LEU A 71 2.91 12.56 -20.32
C LEU A 71 2.83 13.31 -21.65
N THR A 72 3.00 12.58 -22.73
CA THR A 72 2.79 13.07 -24.08
C THR A 72 1.31 13.32 -24.35
N ARG A 73 1.00 14.16 -25.34
CA ARG A 73 -0.39 14.40 -25.79
C ARG A 73 -1.14 13.12 -26.19
N VAL A 74 -0.42 12.09 -26.65
CA VAL A 74 -1.01 10.81 -27.03
C VAL A 74 -1.39 10.02 -25.78
N GLU A 75 -0.51 9.95 -24.80
CA GLU A 75 -0.76 9.27 -23.52
C GLU A 75 -1.91 9.91 -22.76
N LEU A 76 -1.95 11.24 -22.66
CA LEU A 76 -3.02 11.98 -22.01
C LEU A 76 -4.43 11.65 -22.52
N ARG A 77 -4.55 11.27 -23.80
CA ARG A 77 -5.82 10.92 -24.45
C ARG A 77 -6.17 9.43 -24.37
N ARG A 78 -5.21 8.58 -23.99
CA ARG A 78 -5.32 7.12 -24.07
C ARG A 78 -5.30 6.42 -22.73
N LEU A 79 -4.76 7.09 -21.70
CA LEU A 79 -4.59 6.55 -20.37
C LEU A 79 -5.64 7.13 -19.42
N SER A 80 -6.34 6.24 -18.69
CA SER A 80 -7.15 6.62 -17.54
C SER A 80 -6.28 7.14 -16.40
N TYR A 81 -6.89 7.70 -15.33
CA TYR A 81 -6.14 8.23 -14.20
C TYR A 81 -5.15 7.21 -13.58
N LEU A 82 -5.60 5.98 -13.31
CA LEU A 82 -4.74 4.94 -12.75
C LEU A 82 -3.61 4.54 -13.69
N GLN A 83 -3.87 4.54 -15.00
CA GLN A 83 -2.84 4.26 -16.01
C GLN A 83 -1.80 5.37 -16.09
N LYS A 84 -2.21 6.63 -15.96
CA LYS A 84 -1.28 7.77 -15.89
C LYS A 84 -0.38 7.65 -14.66
N MET A 85 -0.99 7.43 -13.48
CA MET A 85 -0.26 7.23 -12.22
C MET A 85 0.73 6.07 -12.31
N SER A 86 0.29 4.88 -12.73
CA SER A 86 1.17 3.71 -12.77
C SER A 86 2.30 3.86 -13.80
N THR A 87 2.04 4.50 -14.94
CA THR A 87 3.06 4.78 -15.96
C THR A 87 4.14 5.71 -15.43
N VAL A 88 3.75 6.85 -14.83
CA VAL A 88 4.71 7.81 -14.27
C VAL A 88 5.51 7.19 -13.13
N LEU A 89 4.84 6.51 -12.18
CA LEU A 89 5.54 5.82 -11.09
C LEU A 89 6.46 4.71 -11.60
N SER A 90 6.09 3.97 -12.66
CA SER A 90 6.97 2.96 -13.25
C SER A 90 8.22 3.58 -13.87
N ARG A 91 8.12 4.75 -14.51
CA ARG A 91 9.28 5.48 -15.05
C ARG A 91 10.23 5.89 -13.94
N ARG A 92 9.71 6.57 -12.90
CA ARG A 92 10.47 6.96 -11.71
C ARG A 92 11.14 5.75 -11.05
N LEU A 93 10.40 4.65 -10.89
CA LEU A 93 10.92 3.40 -10.34
C LEU A 93 12.07 2.83 -11.18
N TRP A 94 11.88 2.78 -12.50
CA TRP A 94 12.89 2.23 -13.41
C TRP A 94 14.17 3.06 -13.39
N ASP A 95 14.04 4.39 -13.35
CA ASP A 95 15.17 5.30 -13.26
C ASP A 95 15.88 5.20 -11.90
N ASN A 96 15.13 5.12 -10.80
CA ASN A 96 15.68 4.90 -9.46
C ASN A 96 16.43 3.56 -9.34
N ALA A 97 16.07 2.55 -10.15
CA ALA A 97 16.75 1.26 -10.21
C ALA A 97 17.98 1.24 -11.15
N GLY A 98 18.34 2.38 -11.75
CA GLY A 98 19.45 2.53 -12.69
C GLY A 98 19.12 2.21 -14.14
N SER A 99 17.83 2.29 -14.52
CA SER A 99 17.29 2.00 -15.85
C SER A 99 17.81 0.68 -16.44
N PRO A 100 17.65 -0.46 -15.74
CA PRO A 100 18.31 -1.71 -16.10
C PRO A 100 17.85 -2.24 -17.47
N ASP A 101 18.76 -2.89 -18.19
CA ASP A 101 18.43 -3.71 -19.36
C ASP A 101 18.24 -5.16 -18.90
N VAL A 102 17.04 -5.71 -19.08
CA VAL A 102 16.64 -7.02 -18.54
C VAL A 102 15.93 -7.85 -19.60
N ASP A 103 16.01 -9.19 -19.48
CA ASP A 103 15.25 -10.08 -20.36
C ASP A 103 13.74 -9.90 -20.10
N PRO A 104 12.95 -9.40 -21.07
CA PRO A 104 11.55 -9.16 -20.83
C PRO A 104 10.77 -10.44 -20.54
N ARG A 105 11.27 -11.62 -20.97
CA ARG A 105 10.69 -12.94 -20.66
C ARG A 105 10.80 -13.32 -19.19
N ARG A 106 11.66 -12.63 -18.43
CA ARG A 106 11.88 -12.84 -16.99
C ARG A 106 11.43 -11.63 -16.15
N LEU A 107 10.80 -10.64 -16.80
CA LEU A 107 10.21 -9.47 -16.15
C LEU A 107 8.69 -9.61 -16.02
N MET A 108 8.20 -9.45 -14.80
CA MET A 108 6.80 -9.47 -14.40
C MET A 108 6.29 -8.07 -14.02
N VAL A 109 4.98 -7.85 -14.15
CA VAL A 109 4.26 -6.73 -13.51
C VAL A 109 3.08 -7.25 -12.68
N SER A 110 2.94 -6.78 -11.44
CA SER A 110 1.87 -7.15 -10.50
C SER A 110 1.39 -5.94 -9.71
N ILE A 111 0.35 -5.24 -10.19
CA ILE A 111 -0.13 -3.99 -9.59
C ILE A 111 -1.57 -4.17 -9.11
N GLY A 112 -1.81 -3.97 -7.81
CA GLY A 112 -3.13 -3.99 -7.20
C GLY A 112 -3.87 -2.65 -7.28
N THR A 113 -5.20 -2.70 -7.14
CA THR A 113 -6.09 -1.52 -7.04
C THR A 113 -7.37 -1.94 -6.31
N GLY A 114 -8.06 -1.01 -5.65
CA GLY A 114 -9.29 -1.35 -4.92
C GLY A 114 -10.46 -1.68 -5.83
N ILE A 115 -10.55 -1.06 -7.01
CA ILE A 115 -11.67 -1.27 -7.95
C ILE A 115 -11.28 -1.13 -9.43
N GLY A 116 -10.40 -0.17 -9.77
CA GLY A 116 -10.10 0.22 -11.15
C GLY A 116 -10.63 1.61 -11.50
N SER A 117 -10.53 2.03 -12.77
CA SER A 117 -10.97 3.37 -13.21
C SER A 117 -12.47 3.43 -13.46
N SER A 118 -13.26 3.31 -12.39
CA SER A 118 -14.72 3.31 -12.43
C SER A 118 -15.34 4.58 -13.03
N GLU A 119 -14.67 5.72 -12.91
CA GLU A 119 -15.08 7.01 -13.47
C GLU A 119 -15.19 6.97 -15.00
N GLU A 120 -14.33 6.20 -15.68
CA GLU A 120 -14.34 6.05 -17.12
C GLU A 120 -15.63 5.39 -17.62
N LEU A 121 -16.19 4.46 -16.82
CA LEU A 121 -17.47 3.83 -17.13
C LEU A 121 -18.63 4.83 -17.03
N VAL A 122 -18.62 5.68 -16.00
CA VAL A 122 -19.63 6.73 -15.80
C VAL A 122 -19.56 7.75 -16.94
N PHE A 123 -18.37 8.24 -17.29
CA PHE A 123 -18.18 9.18 -18.40
C PHE A 123 -18.63 8.59 -19.74
N ALA A 124 -18.28 7.33 -20.03
CA ALA A 124 -18.69 6.66 -21.24
C ALA A 124 -20.22 6.46 -21.30
N TYR A 125 -20.84 6.07 -20.18
CA TYR A 125 -22.28 5.85 -20.08
C TYR A 125 -23.08 7.15 -20.30
N ASP A 126 -22.70 8.23 -19.61
CA ASP A 126 -23.37 9.53 -19.74
C ASP A 126 -23.16 10.14 -21.13
N GLY A 127 -21.95 10.01 -21.68
CA GLY A 127 -21.66 10.39 -23.05
C GLY A 127 -22.54 9.65 -24.07
N MET A 128 -22.71 8.34 -23.90
CA MET A 128 -23.59 7.52 -24.74
C MET A 128 -25.06 7.92 -24.60
N LYS A 129 -25.53 8.19 -23.38
CA LYS A 129 -26.91 8.64 -23.12
C LYS A 129 -27.20 9.98 -23.79
N ALA A 130 -26.24 10.91 -23.76
CA ALA A 130 -26.41 12.26 -24.29
C ALA A 130 -26.25 12.35 -25.82
N LYS A 131 -25.33 11.57 -26.41
CA LYS A 131 -24.88 11.74 -27.82
C LYS A 131 -24.96 10.46 -28.65
N GLY A 132 -25.45 9.36 -28.08
CA GLY A 132 -25.53 8.04 -28.73
C GLY A 132 -24.19 7.29 -28.76
N MET A 133 -24.21 6.09 -29.35
CA MET A 133 -23.08 5.13 -29.38
C MET A 133 -21.74 5.73 -29.85
N ARG A 134 -21.75 6.68 -30.78
CA ARG A 134 -20.53 7.29 -31.34
C ARG A 134 -19.74 8.14 -30.36
N ALA A 135 -20.31 8.48 -29.20
CA ALA A 135 -19.60 9.21 -28.15
C ALA A 135 -18.73 8.32 -27.25
N VAL A 136 -18.86 7.00 -27.35
CA VAL A 136 -18.03 6.06 -26.62
C VAL A 136 -16.70 5.90 -27.35
N SER A 137 -15.59 6.18 -26.64
CA SER A 137 -14.25 5.97 -27.18
C SER A 137 -14.02 4.49 -27.50
N PRO A 138 -13.37 4.13 -28.63
CA PRO A 138 -12.91 2.77 -28.88
C PRO A 138 -11.96 2.25 -27.79
N LEU A 139 -11.37 3.14 -27.01
CA LEU A 139 -10.45 2.82 -25.91
C LEU A 139 -11.17 2.68 -24.56
N ALA A 140 -12.49 2.89 -24.47
CA ALA A 140 -13.21 2.88 -23.19
C ALA A 140 -12.97 1.59 -22.40
N VAL A 141 -13.06 0.44 -23.06
CA VAL A 141 -12.87 -0.88 -22.46
C VAL A 141 -11.53 -1.03 -21.75
N GLN A 142 -10.44 -0.69 -22.44
CA GLN A 142 -9.09 -0.78 -21.88
C GLN A 142 -8.77 0.28 -20.82
N MET A 143 -9.57 1.35 -20.72
CA MET A 143 -9.39 2.40 -19.72
C MET A 143 -10.07 2.07 -18.39
N TYR A 144 -11.31 1.53 -18.41
CA TYR A 144 -12.03 1.20 -17.16
C TYR A 144 -11.68 -0.18 -16.60
N MET A 145 -11.10 -1.07 -17.41
CA MET A 145 -10.71 -2.42 -16.97
C MET A 145 -9.86 -2.34 -15.70
N PRO A 146 -10.16 -3.12 -14.64
CA PRO A 146 -9.40 -3.04 -13.39
C PRO A 146 -7.89 -3.31 -13.55
N ASN A 147 -7.52 -4.13 -14.53
CA ASN A 147 -6.13 -4.44 -14.86
C ASN A 147 -5.42 -3.38 -15.73
N ALA A 148 -6.08 -2.27 -16.05
CA ALA A 148 -5.58 -1.26 -16.98
C ALA A 148 -4.23 -0.66 -16.53
N ALA A 149 -4.07 -0.40 -15.22
CA ALA A 149 -2.85 0.17 -14.66
C ALA A 149 -1.63 -0.76 -14.78
N ALA A 150 -1.81 -2.05 -14.47
CA ALA A 150 -0.78 -3.08 -14.65
C ALA A 150 -0.45 -3.29 -16.14
N ALA A 151 -1.48 -3.32 -16.99
CA ALA A 151 -1.32 -3.46 -18.43
C ALA A 151 -0.52 -2.31 -19.05
N ALA A 152 -0.75 -1.06 -18.63
CA ALA A 152 0.00 0.10 -19.09
C ALA A 152 1.51 -0.05 -18.81
N VAL A 153 1.86 -0.41 -17.57
CA VAL A 153 3.26 -0.64 -17.16
C VAL A 153 3.87 -1.84 -17.88
N GLY A 154 3.14 -2.96 -17.99
CA GLY A 154 3.61 -4.14 -18.70
C GLY A 154 3.89 -3.89 -20.18
N LEU A 155 3.03 -3.10 -20.84
CA LEU A 155 3.23 -2.71 -22.24
C LEU A 155 4.44 -1.79 -22.42
N GLU A 156 4.61 -0.79 -21.54
CA GLU A 156 5.77 0.11 -21.58
C GLU A 156 7.09 -0.64 -21.38
N ARG A 157 7.13 -1.55 -20.40
CA ARG A 157 8.32 -2.35 -20.06
C ARG A 157 8.50 -3.59 -20.92
N LYS A 158 7.53 -3.88 -21.80
CA LYS A 158 7.45 -5.11 -22.61
C LYS A 158 7.55 -6.39 -21.76
N ALA A 159 7.06 -6.35 -20.53
CA ALA A 159 7.09 -7.47 -19.58
C ALA A 159 6.35 -8.69 -20.15
N ARG A 160 6.98 -9.87 -20.07
CA ARG A 160 6.48 -11.12 -20.67
C ARG A 160 6.50 -12.31 -19.71
N ALA A 161 6.95 -12.15 -18.46
CA ALA A 161 6.79 -13.17 -17.42
C ALA A 161 5.41 -13.13 -16.74
N GLY A 162 4.54 -12.20 -17.15
CA GLY A 162 3.18 -12.06 -16.65
C GLY A 162 2.84 -10.61 -16.30
N VAL A 163 1.58 -10.25 -16.53
CA VAL A 163 1.00 -8.97 -16.09
C VAL A 163 -0.28 -9.29 -15.35
N SER A 164 -0.31 -9.03 -14.05
CA SER A 164 -1.46 -9.34 -13.20
C SER A 164 -1.94 -8.13 -12.40
N THR A 165 -3.21 -8.19 -12.03
CA THR A 165 -3.86 -7.26 -11.12
C THR A 165 -4.65 -8.06 -10.11
N VAL A 166 -4.36 -7.80 -8.84
CA VAL A 166 -5.05 -8.39 -7.70
C VAL A 166 -5.97 -7.34 -7.08
N ILE A 167 -7.13 -7.76 -6.60
CA ILE A 167 -8.18 -6.88 -6.09
C ILE A 167 -8.72 -7.51 -4.81
N SER A 168 -8.31 -6.95 -3.68
CA SER A 168 -8.67 -7.35 -2.32
C SER A 168 -8.87 -6.11 -1.43
N ALA A 169 -9.50 -5.08 -2.02
CA ALA A 169 -9.74 -3.79 -1.39
C ALA A 169 -8.43 -3.20 -0.81
N CYS A 170 -8.39 -2.91 0.49
CA CYS A 170 -7.27 -2.27 1.18
C CYS A 170 -5.97 -3.10 1.18
N ALA A 171 -6.06 -4.41 0.92
CA ALA A 171 -4.91 -5.30 0.88
C ALA A 171 -4.26 -5.42 -0.51
N SER A 172 -4.88 -4.85 -1.56
CA SER A 172 -4.50 -5.09 -2.96
C SER A 172 -3.04 -4.76 -3.27
N GLY A 173 -2.50 -3.67 -2.73
CA GLY A 173 -1.10 -3.28 -2.96
C GLY A 173 -0.10 -4.27 -2.37
N SER A 174 -0.35 -4.73 -1.13
CA SER A 174 0.47 -5.78 -0.49
C SER A 174 0.28 -7.13 -1.16
N GLU A 175 -0.94 -7.46 -1.61
CA GLU A 175 -1.18 -8.68 -2.37
C GLU A 175 -0.44 -8.65 -3.73
N GLY A 176 -0.33 -7.47 -4.35
CA GLY A 176 0.41 -7.28 -5.60
C GLY A 176 1.89 -7.62 -5.41
N ILE A 177 2.46 -7.21 -4.28
CA ILE A 177 3.83 -7.56 -3.87
C ILE A 177 3.94 -9.06 -3.53
N ALA A 178 2.98 -9.61 -2.78
CA ALA A 178 2.96 -11.03 -2.42
C ALA A 178 2.92 -11.94 -3.67
N ASN A 179 2.07 -11.59 -4.65
CA ASN A 179 1.98 -12.29 -5.92
C ASN A 179 3.30 -12.23 -6.70
N ALA A 180 3.95 -11.06 -6.73
CA ALA A 180 5.25 -10.90 -7.37
C ALA A 180 6.36 -11.74 -6.71
N TRP A 181 6.42 -11.73 -5.37
CA TRP A 181 7.35 -12.57 -4.62
C TRP A 181 7.12 -14.06 -4.93
N ARG A 182 5.86 -14.52 -4.90
CA ARG A 182 5.50 -15.91 -5.24
C ARG A 182 5.96 -16.30 -6.64
N THR A 183 5.71 -15.46 -7.65
CA THR A 183 6.13 -15.72 -9.03
C THR A 183 7.65 -15.85 -9.15
N ILE A 184 8.42 -15.01 -8.45
CA ILE A 184 9.89 -15.09 -8.45
C ILE A 184 10.37 -16.38 -7.76
N VAL A 185 9.88 -16.67 -6.55
CA VAL A 185 10.37 -17.86 -5.81
C VAL A 185 9.93 -19.19 -6.41
N MET A 186 8.87 -19.18 -7.25
CA MET A 186 8.48 -20.33 -8.08
C MET A 186 9.29 -20.46 -9.37
N GLY A 187 10.19 -19.51 -9.67
CA GLY A 187 11.07 -19.54 -10.83
C GLY A 187 10.43 -19.04 -12.14
N GLU A 188 9.25 -18.43 -12.09
CA GLU A 188 8.53 -17.94 -13.27
C GLU A 188 9.08 -16.58 -13.76
N ALA A 189 9.66 -15.78 -12.86
CA ALA A 189 10.32 -14.50 -13.16
C ALA A 189 11.60 -14.34 -12.34
N ASP A 190 12.53 -13.49 -12.79
CA ASP A 190 13.71 -13.10 -11.99
C ASP A 190 13.58 -11.69 -11.42
N MET A 191 12.68 -10.88 -11.98
CA MET A 191 12.42 -9.50 -11.60
C MET A 191 10.93 -9.16 -11.78
N ALA A 192 10.39 -8.34 -10.88
CA ALA A 192 9.01 -7.88 -10.94
C ALA A 192 8.87 -6.42 -10.50
N ILE A 193 8.07 -5.66 -11.27
CA ILE A 193 7.49 -4.39 -10.80
C ILE A 193 6.19 -4.71 -10.07
N CYS A 194 6.08 -4.35 -8.80
CA CYS A 194 4.91 -4.65 -8.01
C CYS A 194 4.50 -3.53 -7.05
N GLY A 195 3.24 -3.52 -6.63
CA GLY A 195 2.71 -2.52 -5.71
C GLY A 195 1.22 -2.26 -5.94
N GLY A 196 0.79 -1.00 -5.79
CA GLY A 196 -0.60 -0.63 -5.92
C GLY A 196 -0.82 0.85 -6.28
N VAL A 197 -1.92 1.11 -6.98
CA VAL A 197 -2.39 2.46 -7.35
C VAL A 197 -3.88 2.59 -7.03
N GLU A 198 -4.30 3.81 -6.68
CA GLU A 198 -5.69 4.10 -6.32
C GLU A 198 -6.20 5.40 -6.93
N THR A 199 -7.52 5.50 -7.09
CA THR A 199 -8.20 6.67 -7.65
C THR A 199 -8.17 7.86 -6.69
N ARG A 200 -8.62 9.01 -7.19
CA ARG A 200 -8.77 10.22 -6.38
C ARG A 200 -9.85 10.08 -5.31
N ILE A 201 -9.77 10.97 -4.33
CA ILE A 201 -10.87 11.23 -3.39
C ILE A 201 -12.01 11.89 -4.18
N GLU A 202 -13.19 11.26 -4.14
CA GLU A 202 -14.37 11.70 -4.86
C GLU A 202 -15.62 11.55 -3.98
N ALA A 203 -16.71 12.23 -4.36
CA ALA A 203 -17.93 12.28 -3.56
C ALA A 203 -18.57 10.92 -3.27
N VAL A 204 -18.60 10.02 -4.26
CA VAL A 204 -19.25 8.70 -4.12
C VAL A 204 -18.53 7.81 -3.10
N PRO A 205 -17.19 7.64 -3.16
CA PRO A 205 -16.45 6.98 -2.10
C PRO A 205 -16.71 7.59 -0.72
N ILE A 206 -16.63 8.92 -0.55
CA ILE A 206 -16.88 9.56 0.75
C ILE A 206 -18.29 9.23 1.24
N ALA A 207 -19.31 9.42 0.40
CA ALA A 207 -20.69 9.16 0.77
C ALA A 207 -20.91 7.68 1.16
N GLY A 208 -20.38 6.73 0.36
CA GLY A 208 -20.53 5.31 0.62
C GLY A 208 -19.95 4.88 1.96
N PHE A 209 -18.72 5.30 2.26
CA PHE A 209 -18.06 4.99 3.52
C PHE A 209 -18.67 5.77 4.70
N ALA A 210 -19.09 7.02 4.52
CA ALA A 210 -19.74 7.79 5.58
C ALA A 210 -21.08 7.18 6.02
N GLN A 211 -21.82 6.55 5.10
CA GLN A 211 -23.07 5.85 5.44
C GLN A 211 -22.86 4.60 6.30
N MET A 212 -21.64 4.03 6.33
CA MET A 212 -21.30 2.94 7.26
C MET A 212 -21.13 3.44 8.71
N ARG A 213 -21.08 4.76 8.93
CA ARG A 213 -21.03 5.49 10.22
C ARG A 213 -19.86 5.21 11.16
N ILE A 214 -19.14 4.09 10.99
CA ILE A 214 -18.11 3.63 11.93
C ILE A 214 -16.70 3.66 11.36
N VAL A 215 -16.55 4.02 10.08
CA VAL A 215 -15.30 3.81 9.35
C VAL A 215 -14.57 5.11 8.99
N LEU A 216 -15.27 6.23 8.75
CA LEU A 216 -14.64 7.52 8.46
C LEU A 216 -14.67 8.45 9.65
N SER A 217 -13.52 9.06 9.95
CA SER A 217 -13.45 10.17 10.89
C SER A 217 -14.20 11.38 10.33
N ASN A 218 -14.95 12.05 11.20
CA ASN A 218 -15.66 13.29 10.91
C ASN A 218 -15.10 14.49 11.71
N THR A 219 -13.87 14.37 12.21
CA THR A 219 -13.15 15.42 12.95
C THR A 219 -12.72 16.54 12.00
N ASN A 220 -13.69 17.22 11.39
CA ASN A 220 -13.46 18.19 10.32
C ASN A 220 -12.72 19.46 10.79
N ASP A 221 -12.83 19.79 12.07
CA ASP A 221 -12.24 20.99 12.68
C ASP A 221 -10.73 20.84 12.95
N ASP A 222 -10.22 19.60 12.96
CA ASP A 222 -8.80 19.28 13.15
C ASP A 222 -8.39 18.17 12.15
N PRO A 223 -8.13 18.54 10.87
CA PRO A 223 -7.80 17.56 9.83
C PRO A 223 -6.55 16.75 10.16
N GLU A 224 -5.49 17.39 10.67
CA GLU A 224 -4.23 16.70 10.99
C GLU A 224 -4.39 15.75 12.19
N GLY A 225 -5.28 16.08 13.15
CA GLY A 225 -5.57 15.27 14.34
C GLY A 225 -6.64 14.19 14.19
N ALA A 226 -7.23 14.03 13.00
CA ALA A 226 -8.43 13.23 12.78
C ALA A 226 -8.20 11.71 12.79
N CYS A 227 -7.12 11.21 12.17
CA CYS A 227 -6.80 9.78 12.15
C CYS A 227 -5.94 9.41 13.37
N ARG A 228 -6.48 8.58 14.27
CA ARG A 228 -5.85 8.26 15.57
C ARG A 228 -5.68 6.74 15.78
N PRO A 229 -4.86 6.03 14.98
CA PRO A 229 -4.71 4.58 15.13
C PRO A 229 -4.31 4.18 16.56
N PHE A 230 -4.98 3.17 17.10
CA PHE A 230 -4.82 2.64 18.47
C PHE A 230 -5.13 3.61 19.63
N ASP A 231 -5.42 4.88 19.36
CA ASP A 231 -5.81 5.84 20.40
C ASP A 231 -7.25 5.54 20.88
N LYS A 232 -7.51 5.73 22.16
CA LYS A 232 -8.82 5.51 22.79
C LYS A 232 -9.92 6.35 22.14
N ASP A 233 -9.61 7.55 21.68
CA ASP A 233 -10.57 8.51 21.14
C ASP A 233 -10.69 8.44 19.61
N ARG A 234 -10.20 7.35 18.99
CA ARG A 234 -10.29 7.11 17.55
C ARG A 234 -11.74 6.97 17.08
N ASN A 235 -12.06 7.56 15.94
CA ASN A 235 -13.42 7.61 15.39
C ASN A 235 -13.50 7.22 13.90
N GLY A 236 -12.44 6.62 13.34
CA GLY A 236 -12.39 6.19 11.95
C GLY A 236 -11.10 6.59 11.24
N PHE A 237 -10.98 6.14 9.99
CA PHE A 237 -9.89 6.50 9.10
C PHE A 237 -10.18 7.80 8.35
N VAL A 238 -9.15 8.37 7.73
CA VAL A 238 -9.26 9.51 6.81
C VAL A 238 -8.71 9.09 5.46
N PHE A 239 -9.35 9.48 4.36
CA PHE A 239 -8.80 9.22 3.04
C PHE A 239 -7.50 9.99 2.81
N GLY A 240 -6.53 9.32 2.19
CA GLY A 240 -5.31 9.95 1.71
C GLY A 240 -4.91 9.27 0.42
N GLU A 241 -4.71 10.05 -0.64
CA GLU A 241 -4.33 9.55 -1.95
C GLU A 241 -2.86 9.11 -1.95
N ALA A 242 -2.60 8.00 -2.63
CA ALA A 242 -1.24 7.54 -2.86
C ALA A 242 -1.17 6.56 -4.05
N GLY A 243 0.04 6.39 -4.56
CA GLY A 243 0.41 5.28 -5.43
C GLY A 243 1.84 4.87 -5.13
N ALA A 244 2.13 3.57 -5.16
CA ALA A 244 3.43 3.04 -4.79
C ALA A 244 3.80 1.81 -5.62
N LEU A 245 5.02 1.79 -6.13
CA LEU A 245 5.62 0.66 -6.82
C LEU A 245 7.03 0.39 -6.28
N MET A 246 7.41 -0.88 -6.27
CA MET A 246 8.75 -1.35 -5.96
C MET A 246 9.24 -2.31 -7.03
N LEU A 247 10.56 -2.40 -7.14
CA LEU A 247 11.25 -3.36 -7.97
C LEU A 247 11.84 -4.43 -7.05
N ILE A 248 11.39 -5.67 -7.25
CA ILE A 248 11.92 -6.83 -6.55
C ILE A 248 12.55 -7.79 -7.56
N GLU A 249 13.63 -8.44 -7.19
CA GLU A 249 14.34 -9.38 -8.04
C GLU A 249 15.13 -10.38 -7.21
N THR A 250 15.59 -11.47 -7.81
CA THR A 250 16.47 -12.40 -7.10
C THR A 250 17.79 -11.71 -6.71
N GLU A 251 18.35 -12.04 -5.54
CA GLU A 251 19.63 -11.45 -5.07
C GLU A 251 20.76 -11.75 -6.06
N GLU A 252 20.74 -12.92 -6.71
CA GLU A 252 21.65 -13.27 -7.79
C GLU A 252 21.53 -12.31 -8.97
N HIS A 253 20.30 -12.04 -9.44
CA HIS A 253 20.05 -11.11 -10.55
C HIS A 253 20.49 -9.68 -10.19
N ALA A 254 20.16 -9.21 -8.98
CA ALA A 254 20.57 -7.90 -8.48
C ALA A 254 22.10 -7.74 -8.44
N LYS A 255 22.82 -8.75 -7.92
CA LYS A 255 24.29 -8.75 -7.87
C LYS A 255 24.91 -8.79 -9.26
N ALA A 256 24.36 -9.58 -10.18
CA ALA A 256 24.86 -9.69 -11.55
C ALA A 256 24.83 -8.36 -12.30
N ARG A 257 23.81 -7.52 -12.04
CA ARG A 257 23.70 -6.17 -12.63
C ARG A 257 24.27 -5.05 -11.76
N GLY A 258 24.87 -5.35 -10.60
CA GLY A 258 25.44 -4.35 -9.68
C GLY A 258 24.39 -3.40 -9.07
N ALA A 259 23.18 -3.89 -8.80
CA ALA A 259 22.10 -3.08 -8.25
C ALA A 259 22.39 -2.60 -6.82
N ASN A 260 21.89 -1.41 -6.48
CA ASN A 260 21.76 -1.00 -5.09
C ASN A 260 20.61 -1.79 -4.44
N ILE A 261 20.87 -2.46 -3.31
CA ILE A 261 19.88 -3.27 -2.60
C ILE A 261 19.45 -2.52 -1.33
N LEU A 262 18.15 -2.30 -1.19
CA LEU A 262 17.55 -1.52 -0.10
C LEU A 262 17.15 -2.39 1.10
N ALA A 263 16.60 -3.58 0.82
CA ALA A 263 16.14 -4.56 1.80
C ALA A 263 15.91 -5.92 1.14
N ARG A 264 15.54 -6.92 1.93
CA ARG A 264 15.09 -8.25 1.50
C ARG A 264 13.58 -8.37 1.68
N ILE A 265 12.90 -9.05 0.75
CA ILE A 265 11.54 -9.56 0.95
C ILE A 265 11.63 -11.08 1.16
N MET A 266 11.32 -11.51 2.37
CA MET A 266 11.66 -12.85 2.85
C MET A 266 10.47 -13.80 2.88
N GLY A 267 9.24 -13.29 2.89
CA GLY A 267 8.05 -14.13 2.94
C GLY A 267 6.78 -13.34 2.73
N ALA A 268 5.76 -14.00 2.18
CA ALA A 268 4.44 -13.40 1.98
C ALA A 268 3.33 -14.43 2.23
N SER A 269 2.35 -14.05 3.04
CA SER A 269 1.15 -14.86 3.27
C SER A 269 -0.12 -14.08 2.95
N ILE A 270 -1.11 -14.81 2.46
CA ILE A 270 -2.45 -14.30 2.17
C ILE A 270 -3.44 -15.27 2.81
N THR A 271 -4.34 -14.77 3.65
CA THR A 271 -5.41 -15.54 4.30
C THR A 271 -6.74 -14.79 4.16
N SER A 272 -7.82 -15.41 4.61
CA SER A 272 -9.14 -14.77 4.64
C SER A 272 -9.92 -15.13 5.89
N ASP A 273 -10.62 -14.16 6.49
CA ASP A 273 -11.38 -14.37 7.72
C ASP A 273 -12.61 -15.28 7.49
N GLY A 274 -13.28 -15.16 6.34
CA GLY A 274 -14.57 -15.84 6.11
C GLY A 274 -15.66 -15.40 7.10
N TYR A 275 -15.51 -14.21 7.71
CA TYR A 275 -16.31 -13.75 8.84
C TYR A 275 -17.41 -12.76 8.43
N HIS A 276 -17.03 -11.58 7.92
CA HIS A 276 -17.95 -10.52 7.56
C HIS A 276 -17.40 -9.66 6.41
N ILE A 277 -18.30 -9.03 5.64
CA ILE A 277 -17.92 -8.31 4.40
C ILE A 277 -17.17 -6.98 4.66
N VAL A 278 -17.42 -6.31 5.79
CA VAL A 278 -16.74 -5.04 6.17
C VAL A 278 -15.89 -5.18 7.43
N ALA A 279 -16.46 -5.64 8.54
CA ALA A 279 -15.73 -5.86 9.80
C ALA A 279 -14.78 -7.07 9.74
N PRO A 280 -13.57 -6.98 10.32
CA PRO A 280 -12.68 -8.13 10.50
C PRO A 280 -13.18 -9.07 11.61
N ASP A 281 -12.64 -10.29 11.66
CA ASP A 281 -12.81 -11.17 12.83
C ASP A 281 -12.27 -10.46 14.11
N PRO A 282 -13.10 -10.22 15.14
CA PRO A 282 -12.69 -9.52 16.35
C PRO A 282 -11.64 -10.26 17.19
N ASN A 283 -11.34 -11.53 16.87
CA ASN A 283 -10.24 -12.28 17.49
C ASN A 283 -8.93 -12.21 16.71
N GLY A 284 -8.96 -11.71 15.46
CA GLY A 284 -7.77 -11.59 14.62
C GLY A 284 -7.10 -12.93 14.31
N GLU A 285 -7.85 -14.04 14.25
CA GLU A 285 -7.28 -15.38 14.11
C GLU A 285 -6.56 -15.54 12.76
N GLN A 286 -7.26 -15.29 11.66
CA GLN A 286 -6.69 -15.46 10.31
C GLN A 286 -5.71 -14.35 9.94
N ALA A 287 -5.91 -13.12 10.46
CA ALA A 287 -4.95 -12.04 10.34
C ALA A 287 -3.62 -12.37 11.03
N GLY A 288 -3.65 -12.89 12.26
CA GLY A 288 -2.45 -13.35 12.97
C GLY A 288 -1.80 -14.56 12.30
N TYR A 289 -2.61 -15.47 11.74
CA TYR A 289 -2.09 -16.59 10.95
C TYR A 289 -1.37 -16.12 9.68
N ALA A 290 -1.82 -15.05 9.02
CA ALA A 290 -1.10 -14.48 7.88
C ALA A 290 0.31 -14.04 8.28
N MET A 291 0.45 -13.29 9.37
CA MET A 291 1.76 -12.91 9.93
C MET A 291 2.62 -14.13 10.23
N THR A 292 2.06 -15.11 10.95
CA THR A 292 2.74 -16.35 11.33
C THR A 292 3.31 -17.07 10.10
N ARG A 293 2.52 -17.18 9.02
CA ARG A 293 2.95 -17.83 7.79
C ARG A 293 4.00 -17.04 7.02
N ALA A 294 3.91 -15.71 6.99
CA ALA A 294 4.95 -14.88 6.38
C ALA A 294 6.30 -15.04 7.10
N ILE A 295 6.28 -15.04 8.44
CA ILE A 295 7.45 -15.28 9.31
C ILE A 295 8.03 -16.69 9.07
N GLN A 296 7.18 -17.72 9.01
CA GLN A 296 7.60 -19.10 8.72
C GLN A 296 8.22 -19.26 7.33
N LEU A 297 7.62 -18.65 6.30
CA LEU A 297 8.16 -18.66 4.94
C LEU A 297 9.51 -17.96 4.87
N ALA A 298 9.70 -16.89 5.65
CA ALA A 298 10.97 -16.21 5.83
C ALA A 298 12.01 -17.03 6.61
N GLY A 299 11.64 -18.16 7.22
CA GLY A 299 12.54 -18.96 8.05
C GLY A 299 12.88 -18.30 9.39
N LEU A 300 12.06 -17.34 9.81
CA LEU A 300 12.22 -16.58 11.03
C LEU A 300 11.37 -17.17 12.16
N GLN A 301 11.66 -16.73 13.39
CA GLN A 301 10.83 -16.92 14.57
C GLN A 301 10.08 -15.63 14.91
N PRO A 302 8.94 -15.71 15.64
CA PRO A 302 8.23 -14.50 16.04
C PRO A 302 9.08 -13.52 16.86
N THR A 303 10.04 -14.02 17.63
CA THR A 303 10.98 -13.21 18.43
C THR A 303 12.04 -12.47 17.60
N ASP A 304 12.18 -12.80 16.31
CA ASP A 304 13.12 -12.10 15.42
C ASP A 304 12.52 -10.79 14.89
N ILE A 305 11.19 -10.59 14.99
CA ILE A 305 10.52 -9.42 14.42
C ILE A 305 10.74 -8.22 15.33
N ASP A 306 11.47 -7.21 14.86
CA ASP A 306 11.75 -6.00 15.64
C ASP A 306 10.71 -4.90 15.41
N HIS A 307 10.06 -4.94 14.24
CA HIS A 307 9.15 -3.90 13.79
C HIS A 307 7.89 -4.48 13.12
N VAL A 308 6.72 -3.92 13.45
CA VAL A 308 5.49 -4.14 12.68
C VAL A 308 4.99 -2.81 12.14
N ASN A 309 4.87 -2.73 10.81
CA ASN A 309 4.11 -1.69 10.15
C ASN A 309 2.66 -2.16 10.08
N ALA A 310 1.82 -1.55 10.92
CA ALA A 310 0.46 -1.98 11.15
C ALA A 310 -0.49 -1.42 10.10
N HIS A 311 -1.55 -2.17 9.80
CA HIS A 311 -2.63 -1.70 8.96
C HIS A 311 -3.48 -0.61 9.63
N ALA A 312 -3.52 -0.59 10.96
CA ALA A 312 -4.37 0.17 11.86
C ALA A 312 -4.97 1.43 11.25
N THR A 313 -6.28 1.39 11.07
CA THR A 313 -7.03 2.38 10.30
C THR A 313 -7.51 3.54 11.17
N GLY A 314 -7.47 3.39 12.49
CA GLY A 314 -8.15 4.31 13.41
C GLY A 314 -9.62 3.97 13.62
N THR A 315 -10.06 2.79 13.16
CA THR A 315 -11.41 2.28 13.45
C THR A 315 -11.43 1.52 14.77
N SER A 316 -12.52 1.61 15.54
CA SER A 316 -12.59 0.99 16.87
C SER A 316 -12.40 -0.52 16.81
N VAL A 317 -13.13 -1.19 15.91
CA VAL A 317 -13.10 -2.66 15.76
C VAL A 317 -11.86 -3.16 15.02
N GLY A 318 -11.37 -2.42 14.02
CA GLY A 318 -10.24 -2.84 13.20
C GLY A 318 -8.94 -2.85 13.98
N ASP A 319 -8.66 -1.76 14.71
CA ASP A 319 -7.41 -1.63 15.45
C ASP A 319 -7.33 -2.64 16.62
N VAL A 320 -8.46 -2.95 17.28
CA VAL A 320 -8.51 -3.99 18.32
C VAL A 320 -8.30 -5.39 17.74
N ALA A 321 -8.91 -5.69 16.60
CA ALA A 321 -8.71 -6.96 15.91
C ALA A 321 -7.24 -7.14 15.48
N GLU A 322 -6.61 -6.09 14.94
CA GLU A 322 -5.19 -6.13 14.58
C GLU A 322 -4.28 -6.25 15.80
N GLY A 323 -4.56 -5.54 16.89
CA GLY A 323 -3.79 -5.67 18.14
C GLY A 323 -3.78 -7.11 18.65
N LYS A 324 -4.92 -7.80 18.59
CA LYS A 324 -5.02 -9.24 18.89
C LYS A 324 -4.30 -10.09 17.86
N ALA A 325 -4.42 -9.80 16.57
CA ALA A 325 -3.72 -10.53 15.50
C ALA A 325 -2.19 -10.50 15.68
N ILE A 326 -1.63 -9.34 16.01
CA ILE A 326 -0.20 -9.17 16.30
C ILE A 326 0.20 -10.00 17.52
N ASN A 327 -0.58 -9.92 18.61
CA ASN A 327 -0.32 -10.71 19.82
C ASN A 327 -0.46 -12.22 19.59
N ASN A 328 -1.40 -12.67 18.77
CA ASN A 328 -1.56 -14.07 18.39
C ASN A 328 -0.34 -14.58 17.60
N ALA A 329 0.19 -13.76 16.69
CA ALA A 329 1.34 -14.11 15.85
C ALA A 329 2.67 -14.09 16.61
N LEU A 330 2.85 -13.13 17.54
CA LEU A 330 4.12 -12.84 18.20
C LEU A 330 4.20 -13.31 19.66
N GLY A 331 3.07 -13.72 20.24
CA GLY A 331 2.97 -14.16 21.62
C GLY A 331 3.39 -13.06 22.61
N GLY A 332 4.37 -13.37 23.46
CA GLY A 332 4.90 -12.43 24.45
C GLY A 332 5.90 -11.41 23.91
N HIS A 333 6.31 -11.53 22.64
CA HIS A 333 7.24 -10.58 22.02
C HIS A 333 6.53 -9.25 21.73
N ARG A 334 7.26 -8.13 21.86
CA ARG A 334 6.71 -6.76 21.72
C ARG A 334 7.59 -5.97 20.75
N PRO A 335 7.35 -6.07 19.43
CA PRO A 335 8.06 -5.25 18.44
C PRO A 335 7.62 -3.78 18.51
N ALA A 336 8.43 -2.89 17.95
CA ALA A 336 8.03 -1.51 17.74
C ALA A 336 6.95 -1.44 16.63
N VAL A 337 5.78 -0.90 16.95
CA VAL A 337 4.64 -0.80 16.04
C VAL A 337 4.50 0.62 15.49
N TYR A 338 4.24 0.76 14.20
CA TYR A 338 3.96 2.04 13.54
C TYR A 338 2.65 1.97 12.76
N ALA A 339 1.83 3.01 12.85
CA ALA A 339 0.61 3.15 12.05
C ALA A 339 0.70 4.39 11.13
N PRO A 340 1.17 4.24 9.88
CA PRO A 340 1.44 5.36 8.96
C PRO A 340 0.18 6.11 8.49
N LYS A 341 -0.99 5.47 8.54
CA LYS A 341 -2.27 6.11 8.21
C LYS A 341 -2.57 7.33 9.08
N SER A 342 -1.99 7.39 10.30
CA SER A 342 -2.05 8.56 11.17
C SER A 342 -1.56 9.86 10.50
N ALA A 343 -0.63 9.76 9.55
CA ALA A 343 -0.05 10.91 8.84
C ALA A 343 -0.46 10.96 7.35
N LEU A 344 -0.52 9.79 6.69
CA LEU A 344 -0.76 9.71 5.24
C LEU A 344 -2.22 9.51 4.87
N GLY A 345 -3.08 9.09 5.81
CA GLY A 345 -4.43 8.62 5.51
C GLY A 345 -4.46 7.27 4.81
N HIS A 346 -5.63 6.91 4.30
CA HIS A 346 -5.91 5.61 3.73
C HIS A 346 -6.12 5.69 2.21
N SER A 347 -5.18 5.13 1.45
CA SER A 347 -5.19 5.06 -0.03
C SER A 347 -5.75 3.74 -0.58
N VAL A 348 -6.60 3.06 0.19
CA VAL A 348 -7.30 1.81 -0.18
C VAL A 348 -6.37 0.83 -0.90
N GLY A 349 -6.51 0.64 -2.22
CA GLY A 349 -5.75 -0.35 -2.98
C GLY A 349 -4.26 -0.08 -3.07
N ALA A 350 -3.81 1.17 -2.89
CA ALA A 350 -2.39 1.52 -2.90
C ALA A 350 -1.71 1.40 -1.53
N VAL A 351 -2.47 1.41 -0.43
CA VAL A 351 -1.89 1.65 0.90
C VAL A 351 -0.89 0.58 1.31
N GLY A 352 -1.20 -0.70 1.05
CA GLY A 352 -0.30 -1.79 1.42
C GLY A 352 1.07 -1.68 0.73
N ALA A 353 1.11 -1.17 -0.51
CA ALA A 353 2.37 -0.94 -1.23
C ALA A 353 3.16 0.25 -0.69
N VAL A 354 2.47 1.33 -0.30
CA VAL A 354 3.09 2.47 0.38
C VAL A 354 3.71 2.01 1.70
N GLU A 355 2.95 1.28 2.51
CA GLU A 355 3.37 0.79 3.82
C GLU A 355 4.55 -0.19 3.70
N SER A 356 4.57 -1.03 2.67
CA SER A 356 5.73 -1.88 2.36
C SER A 356 6.99 -1.07 2.03
N ILE A 357 6.88 0.03 1.28
CA ILE A 357 8.03 0.93 1.03
C ILE A 357 8.50 1.58 2.33
N LEU A 358 7.58 2.02 3.20
CA LEU A 358 7.94 2.57 4.51
C LEU A 358 8.65 1.55 5.40
N THR A 359 8.24 0.28 5.35
CA THR A 359 8.94 -0.82 6.06
C THR A 359 10.36 -1.01 5.55
N VAL A 360 10.57 -0.95 4.23
CA VAL A 360 11.91 -1.01 3.61
C VAL A 360 12.78 0.16 4.08
N LEU A 361 12.24 1.38 4.10
CA LEU A 361 12.94 2.57 4.55
C LEU A 361 13.30 2.52 6.04
N ALA A 362 12.41 1.99 6.88
CA ALA A 362 12.66 1.81 8.31
C ALA A 362 13.83 0.83 8.57
N LEU A 363 13.91 -0.26 7.80
CA LEU A 363 15.02 -1.21 7.88
C LEU A 363 16.34 -0.64 7.35
N ARG A 364 16.28 0.08 6.22
CA ARG A 364 17.44 0.75 5.60
C ARG A 364 18.06 1.76 6.55
N ASP A 365 17.24 2.63 7.12
CA ASP A 365 17.70 3.79 7.90
C ASP A 365 17.78 3.50 9.41
N GLY A 366 17.20 2.39 9.87
CA GLY A 366 17.19 2.01 11.29
C GLY A 366 16.37 2.95 12.16
N VAL A 367 15.29 3.54 11.61
CA VAL A 367 14.43 4.49 12.31
C VAL A 367 12.96 4.29 11.93
N ILE A 368 12.08 4.38 12.92
CA ILE A 368 10.62 4.29 12.77
C ILE A 368 10.00 5.68 13.07
N PRO A 369 9.17 6.25 12.18
CA PRO A 369 8.48 7.52 12.45
C PRO A 369 7.48 7.40 13.61
N PRO A 370 7.10 8.52 14.25
CA PRO A 370 6.05 8.50 15.26
C PRO A 370 4.68 8.30 14.60
N THR A 371 3.86 7.46 15.21
CA THR A 371 2.41 7.42 14.96
C THR A 371 1.81 8.73 15.48
N LEU A 372 1.26 9.53 14.57
CA LEU A 372 0.63 10.79 14.94
C LEU A 372 -0.66 10.54 15.72
N ASN A 373 -1.04 11.52 16.52
CA ASN A 373 -2.33 11.56 17.23
C ASN A 373 -2.56 10.48 18.29
N LEU A 374 -1.57 9.64 18.60
CA LEU A 374 -1.60 8.74 19.73
C LEU A 374 -1.25 9.50 21.03
N THR A 375 -2.29 9.81 21.80
CA THR A 375 -2.22 10.53 23.08
C THR A 375 -2.58 9.64 24.27
N ASN A 376 -3.58 8.78 24.10
CA ASN A 376 -4.10 7.88 25.10
C ASN A 376 -4.26 6.50 24.45
N LEU A 377 -3.26 5.63 24.60
CA LEU A 377 -3.36 4.26 24.09
C LEU A 377 -4.60 3.57 24.67
N ASP A 378 -5.39 2.96 23.79
CA ASP A 378 -6.57 2.21 24.20
C ASP A 378 -6.18 1.06 25.14
N PRO A 379 -6.78 0.93 26.34
CA PRO A 379 -6.50 -0.16 27.28
C PRO A 379 -6.72 -1.58 26.71
N GLU A 380 -7.47 -1.73 25.62
CA GLU A 380 -7.63 -3.02 24.91
C GLU A 380 -6.44 -3.36 23.99
N ILE A 381 -5.51 -2.42 23.79
CA ILE A 381 -4.32 -2.57 22.95
C ILE A 381 -3.07 -2.72 23.83
N ASP A 382 -2.48 -3.91 23.80
CA ASP A 382 -1.18 -4.22 24.43
C ASP A 382 -0.09 -4.31 23.35
N LEU A 383 0.37 -3.16 22.88
CA LEU A 383 1.41 -3.01 21.84
C LEU A 383 2.38 -1.87 22.18
N ASP A 384 3.63 -1.99 21.74
CA ASP A 384 4.63 -0.92 21.83
C ASP A 384 4.56 -0.02 20.59
N VAL A 385 3.58 0.89 20.58
CA VAL A 385 3.37 1.83 19.47
C VAL A 385 4.34 3.01 19.57
N VAL A 386 5.10 3.25 18.51
CA VAL A 386 6.00 4.42 18.42
C VAL A 386 5.16 5.69 18.32
N SER A 387 5.36 6.63 19.23
CA SER A 387 4.67 7.94 19.25
C SER A 387 5.58 9.04 19.81
N GLY A 388 5.18 10.30 19.62
CA GLY A 388 5.90 11.48 20.11
C GLY A 388 7.11 11.87 19.25
N ALA A 389 8.08 10.98 19.07
CA ALA A 389 9.28 11.21 18.27
C ALA A 389 9.72 9.95 17.51
N PRO A 390 10.49 10.08 16.41
CA PRO A 390 11.06 8.92 15.72
C PRO A 390 11.90 8.06 16.66
N ARG A 391 11.76 6.73 16.54
CA ARG A 391 12.54 5.76 17.31
C ARG A 391 13.64 5.15 16.45
N THR A 392 14.89 5.46 16.76
CA THR A 392 16.06 4.82 16.14
C THR A 392 16.39 3.51 16.86
N GLY A 393 16.78 2.48 16.11
CA GLY A 393 17.08 1.16 16.66
C GLY A 393 17.77 0.25 15.66
N ASN A 394 18.19 -0.93 16.13
CA ASN A 394 18.76 -1.96 15.27
C ASN A 394 17.68 -2.91 14.74
N PHE A 395 16.80 -2.41 13.88
CA PHE A 395 15.73 -3.21 13.27
C PHE A 395 16.32 -4.13 12.20
N GLN A 396 16.28 -5.44 12.43
CA GLN A 396 16.76 -6.48 11.51
C GLN A 396 15.62 -7.02 10.65
N TYR A 397 14.46 -7.29 11.25
CA TYR A 397 13.30 -7.83 10.55
C TYR A 397 12.02 -7.09 10.88
N ALA A 398 11.15 -7.01 9.88
CA ALA A 398 9.88 -6.33 10.02
C ALA A 398 8.75 -7.07 9.30
N VAL A 399 7.51 -6.88 9.76
CA VAL A 399 6.31 -7.33 9.06
C VAL A 399 5.46 -6.12 8.67
N ASN A 400 5.03 -6.07 7.41
CA ASN A 400 3.97 -5.15 6.96
C ASN A 400 2.62 -5.88 6.95
N ASN A 401 1.63 -5.32 7.63
CA ASN A 401 0.26 -5.83 7.66
C ASN A 401 -0.65 -5.06 6.70
N SER A 402 -1.55 -5.76 6.03
CA SER A 402 -2.60 -5.13 5.23
C SER A 402 -3.88 -5.96 5.27
N PHE A 403 -4.95 -5.39 5.83
CA PHE A 403 -6.22 -6.08 6.04
C PHE A 403 -7.34 -5.35 5.31
N GLY A 404 -7.94 -6.01 4.32
CA GLY A 404 -8.97 -5.45 3.45
C GLY A 404 -10.38 -5.88 3.83
N PHE A 405 -11.35 -5.02 3.51
CA PHE A 405 -12.77 -5.41 3.49
C PHE A 405 -12.98 -6.67 2.67
N GLY A 406 -13.89 -7.53 3.10
CA GLY A 406 -14.01 -8.92 2.67
C GLY A 406 -13.23 -9.89 3.55
N GLY A 407 -12.50 -9.38 4.56
CA GLY A 407 -11.66 -10.16 5.44
C GLY A 407 -10.42 -10.67 4.73
N HIS A 408 -9.82 -9.87 3.83
CA HIS A 408 -8.59 -10.23 3.12
C HIS A 408 -7.38 -9.86 3.96
N ASN A 409 -6.52 -10.83 4.31
CA ASN A 409 -5.35 -10.54 5.13
C ASN A 409 -4.07 -10.83 4.37
N VAL A 410 -3.18 -9.85 4.33
CA VAL A 410 -1.85 -9.98 3.73
C VAL A 410 -0.79 -9.56 4.76
N ALA A 411 0.22 -10.40 4.92
CA ALA A 411 1.40 -10.08 5.70
C ALA A 411 2.66 -10.32 4.86
N LEU A 412 3.57 -9.35 4.89
CA LEU A 412 4.83 -9.37 4.16
C LEU A 412 5.99 -9.25 5.15
N ALA A 413 6.90 -10.23 5.16
CA ALA A 413 8.10 -10.22 5.99
C ALA A 413 9.27 -9.63 5.20
N PHE A 414 9.92 -8.62 5.78
CA PHE A 414 11.08 -7.93 5.24
C PHE A 414 12.29 -8.08 6.17
N GLY A 415 13.48 -8.04 5.60
CA GLY A 415 14.75 -8.06 6.33
C GLY A 415 15.69 -6.96 5.87
N LYS A 416 16.52 -6.48 6.78
CA LYS A 416 17.64 -5.59 6.47
C LYS A 416 18.63 -6.32 5.55
N TYR A 417 19.22 -5.60 4.58
CA TYR A 417 20.23 -6.16 3.67
C TYR A 417 21.65 -6.01 4.20
#